data_AF-J2LN50-F1
#
_entry.id   AF-J2LN50-F1
#
_cell.length_a   1.000
_cell.length_b   1.000
_cell.length_c   1.000
_cell.angle_alpha   90.00
_cell.angle_beta   90.00
_cell.angle_gamma   90.00
#
_symmetry.space_group_name_H-M   'P 1'
#
loop_
_entity.id
_entity.type
_entity.pdbx_description
1 polymer ?
#
loop_
_entity_poly.entity_id
_entity_poly.type
_entity_poly.pdbx_seq_one_letter_code
_entity_poly.pdbx_strand_id
1 'polypeptide(L)'
;MLLVWGINALLLALLAPRWWQGLIAGVLIAAAAWALTGKNAPAASTASRESPVLSVSVDGNAATSQTVPFELLQGVVPAWRNNVQLARSQTQEAIDKLTQRFVGIHQRLGGAVSLAEGGRNGDVLQVIQKAAQQLGGIAEALEQVLSTREALLRKIENLGQHNEDIRQLGLEIERIAGRTGVTDLFSDEKSWAELAARSAEAGQQIVAKTKNVQQQIQTTLVSANQLDSDASRMMDDSRLVIDTVIADFRQSALKLSGTVGQLEEDSREVDQEVCDILVNLQFQDRISQILDHVQLDMIKLVGLVEQAQPLPDRATWLADLEKTYTTQEQRQIHAGRQADKSMQSQVDFF
;
A
#
# COMPACT_ATOMS: atom_id res chain seq x y z
N MET A 1 -21.12 13.39 36.47
CA MET A 1 -20.10 12.65 35.69
C MET A 1 -20.69 11.69 34.67
N LEU A 2 -21.64 10.81 35.02
CA LEU A 2 -22.22 9.83 34.08
C LEU A 2 -22.79 10.41 32.76
N LEU A 3 -23.31 11.64 32.79
CA LEU A 3 -23.91 12.30 31.62
C LEU A 3 -22.86 12.71 30.57
N VAL A 4 -21.67 13.14 31.00
CA VAL A 4 -20.55 13.50 30.10
C VAL A 4 -19.98 12.26 29.41
N TRP A 5 -19.95 11.13 30.12
CA TRP A 5 -19.47 9.87 29.59
C TRP A 5 -20.45 9.24 28.60
N GLY A 6 -21.76 9.37 28.85
CA GLY A 6 -22.79 8.95 27.89
C GLY A 6 -22.73 9.74 26.58
N ILE A 7 -22.49 11.04 26.65
CA ILE A 7 -22.34 11.90 25.45
C ILE A 7 -21.08 11.54 24.67
N ASN A 8 -19.97 11.25 25.35
CA ASN A 8 -18.71 10.89 24.68
C ASN A 8 -18.78 9.51 23.99
N ALA A 9 -19.49 8.55 24.59
CA ALA A 9 -19.75 7.25 23.98
C ALA A 9 -20.68 7.36 22.75
N LEU A 10 -21.69 8.24 22.81
CA LEU A 10 -22.59 8.49 21.68
C LEU A 10 -21.86 9.17 20.51
N LEU A 11 -20.96 10.11 20.79
CA LEU A 11 -20.12 10.77 19.78
C LEU A 11 -19.15 9.81 19.08
N LEU A 12 -18.54 8.88 19.82
CA LEU A 12 -17.66 7.85 19.26
C LEU A 12 -18.42 6.83 18.40
N ALA A 13 -19.69 6.57 18.71
CA ALA A 13 -20.54 5.71 17.88
C ALA A 13 -20.99 6.38 16.56
N LEU A 14 -21.12 7.71 16.54
CA LEU A 14 -21.53 8.50 15.37
C LEU A 14 -20.37 8.82 14.41
N LEU A 15 -19.12 8.81 14.87
CA LEU A 15 -17.94 9.17 14.06
C LEU A 15 -17.19 7.97 13.44
N ALA A 16 -17.63 6.74 13.70
CA ALA A 16 -16.96 5.52 13.22
C ALA A 16 -17.56 5.01 11.88
N PRO A 17 -16.74 4.70 10.86
CA PRO A 17 -17.20 4.25 9.53
C PRO A 17 -17.97 2.92 9.53
N ARG A 18 -17.86 2.13 10.61
CA ARG A 18 -18.58 0.88 10.80
C ARG A 18 -19.09 0.78 12.24
N TRP A 19 -20.41 0.73 12.39
CA TRP A 19 -21.16 0.79 13.67
C TRP A 19 -20.69 -0.18 14.78
N TRP A 20 -20.18 -1.36 14.41
CA TRP A 20 -19.68 -2.36 15.35
C TRP A 20 -18.34 -1.98 16.01
N GLN A 21 -17.51 -1.15 15.38
CA GLN A 21 -16.24 -0.69 15.96
C GLN A 21 -16.46 0.31 17.10
N GLY A 22 -17.50 1.13 17.01
CA GLY A 22 -17.90 2.05 18.07
C GLY A 22 -18.42 1.33 19.32
N LEU A 23 -19.13 0.22 19.15
CA LEU A 23 -19.61 -0.61 20.28
C LEU A 23 -18.44 -1.24 21.05
N ILE A 24 -17.43 -1.76 20.36
CA ILE A 24 -16.27 -2.39 21.01
C ILE A 24 -15.45 -1.36 21.80
N ALA A 25 -15.20 -0.18 21.21
CA ALA A 25 -14.50 0.91 21.90
C ALA A 25 -15.29 1.43 23.11
N GLY A 26 -16.61 1.56 23.00
CA GLY A 26 -17.47 1.99 24.09
C GLY A 26 -17.49 1.01 25.27
N VAL A 27 -17.55 -0.30 24.99
CA VAL A 27 -17.50 -1.35 26.03
C VAL A 27 -16.15 -1.37 26.74
N LEU A 28 -15.03 -1.22 26.02
CA LEU A 28 -13.69 -1.19 26.61
C LEU A 28 -13.49 0.01 27.55
N ILE A 29 -13.97 1.20 27.16
CA ILE A 29 -13.87 2.41 27.98
C ILE A 29 -14.76 2.32 29.22
N ALA A 30 -15.98 1.78 29.08
CA ALA A 30 -16.89 1.56 30.21
C ALA A 30 -16.35 0.51 31.20
N ALA A 31 -15.72 -0.56 30.71
CA ALA A 31 -15.08 -1.58 31.53
C ALA A 31 -13.86 -1.02 32.29
N ALA A 32 -13.03 -0.21 31.63
CA ALA A 32 -11.90 0.47 32.26
C ALA A 32 -12.35 1.46 33.36
N ALA A 33 -13.42 2.22 33.10
CA ALA A 33 -13.99 3.13 34.09
C ALA A 33 -14.56 2.37 35.30
N TRP A 34 -15.28 1.27 35.07
CA TRP A 34 -15.85 0.46 36.14
C TRP A 34 -14.77 -0.18 37.03
N ALA A 35 -13.68 -0.66 36.42
CA ALA A 35 -12.53 -1.21 37.14
C ALA A 35 -11.78 -0.17 37.99
N LEU A 36 -11.75 1.10 37.55
CA LEU A 36 -11.15 2.21 38.31
C LEU A 36 -12.06 2.70 39.45
N THR A 37 -13.38 2.63 39.29
CA THR A 37 -14.33 3.02 40.36
C THR A 37 -14.64 1.90 41.35
N GLY A 38 -14.45 0.63 40.97
CA GLY A 38 -14.73 -0.55 41.82
C GLY A 38 -13.66 -0.85 42.87
N LYS A 39 -12.53 -0.13 42.88
CA LYS A 39 -11.42 -0.31 43.84
C LYS A 39 -11.45 0.64 45.04
N ASN A 40 -12.54 1.36 45.27
CA ASN A 40 -12.79 2.07 46.53
C ASN A 40 -13.74 1.26 47.42
N ALA A 41 -13.19 0.23 48.07
CA ALA A 41 -13.82 -0.32 49.27
C ALA A 41 -13.54 0.63 50.45
N PRO A 42 -14.54 0.89 51.31
CA PRO A 42 -14.42 1.85 52.40
C PRO A 42 -13.53 1.26 53.51
N ALA A 43 -12.45 1.93 53.86
CA ALA A 43 -11.74 1.65 55.10
C ALA A 43 -12.70 1.95 56.26
N ALA A 44 -13.07 0.89 56.98
CA ALA A 44 -13.88 0.95 58.17
C ALA A 44 -13.24 1.89 59.20
N SER A 45 -13.98 2.93 59.56
CA SER A 45 -13.71 3.80 60.70
C SER A 45 -13.85 2.99 62.00
N THR A 46 -12.72 2.56 62.55
CA THR A 46 -12.63 2.09 63.93
C THR A 46 -12.74 3.28 64.87
N ALA A 47 -13.66 3.13 65.80
CA ALA A 47 -14.10 4.10 66.78
C ALA A 47 -12.96 4.69 67.62
N SER A 48 -13.14 5.98 67.92
CA SER A 48 -12.56 6.71 69.03
C SER A 48 -12.61 5.88 70.32
N ARG A 49 -11.44 5.49 70.82
CA ARG A 49 -11.23 5.19 72.23
C ARG A 49 -10.22 6.21 72.74
N GLU A 50 -10.70 7.06 73.63
CA GLU A 50 -9.92 8.01 74.42
C GLU A 50 -8.65 7.34 74.95
N SER A 51 -7.50 7.93 74.63
CA SER A 51 -6.28 7.62 75.35
C SER A 51 -6.32 8.38 76.68
N PRO A 52 -6.17 7.69 77.83
CA PRO A 52 -5.94 8.38 79.09
C PRO A 52 -4.58 9.06 79.00
N VAL A 53 -4.50 10.31 79.48
CA VAL A 53 -3.22 11.01 79.67
C VAL A 53 -2.50 10.27 80.80
N LEU A 54 -1.70 9.26 80.45
CA LEU A 54 -0.73 8.63 81.33
C LEU A 54 0.52 9.51 81.32
N SER A 55 0.62 10.34 82.35
CA SER A 55 1.87 10.95 82.80
C SER A 55 2.93 9.87 82.96
N VAL A 56 3.93 9.86 82.09
CA VAL A 56 5.12 9.04 82.26
C VAL A 56 5.93 9.64 83.41
N SER A 57 5.80 9.03 84.58
CA SER A 57 6.80 9.09 85.64
C SER A 57 8.10 8.51 85.10
N VAL A 58 9.16 9.32 85.18
CA VAL A 58 10.54 8.93 84.89
C VAL A 58 10.98 8.00 86.01
N ASP A 59 10.75 6.70 85.83
CA ASP A 59 11.42 5.67 86.61
C ASP A 59 12.41 4.93 85.72
N GLY A 60 13.66 4.96 86.16
CA GLY A 60 14.81 4.42 85.45
C GLY A 60 14.66 2.92 85.22
N ASN A 61 14.52 2.55 83.96
CA ASN A 61 15.04 1.29 83.47
C ASN A 61 15.59 1.52 82.06
N ALA A 62 16.83 1.12 81.84
CA ALA A 62 17.56 1.30 80.60
C ALA A 62 16.89 0.52 79.46
N ALA A 63 15.92 1.13 78.79
CA ALA A 63 15.57 0.76 77.43
C ALA A 63 16.71 1.28 76.54
N THR A 64 17.61 0.39 76.14
CA THR A 64 18.63 0.63 75.14
C THR A 64 17.93 1.14 73.89
N SER A 65 17.88 2.46 73.72
CA SER A 65 17.49 3.06 72.45
C SER A 65 18.57 2.63 71.48
N GLN A 66 18.31 1.56 70.71
CA GLN A 66 19.20 1.13 69.65
C GLN A 66 19.20 2.24 68.60
N THR A 67 20.15 3.14 68.74
CA THR A 67 20.42 4.18 67.75
C THR A 67 20.88 3.47 66.49
N VAL A 68 20.18 3.67 65.38
CA VAL A 68 20.61 3.19 64.07
C VAL A 68 22.05 3.68 63.86
N PRO A 69 23.04 2.79 63.63
CA PRO A 69 24.43 3.20 63.46
C PRO A 69 24.52 4.19 62.30
N PHE A 70 25.05 5.39 62.56
CA PHE A 70 25.18 6.42 61.53
C PHE A 70 26.02 5.93 60.34
N GLU A 71 27.01 5.07 60.59
CA GLU A 71 27.83 4.45 59.54
C GLU A 71 27.04 3.51 58.60
N LEU A 72 26.03 2.80 59.12
CA LEU A 72 25.14 1.97 58.31
C LEU A 72 24.34 2.85 57.35
N LEU A 73 23.70 3.90 57.86
CA LEU A 73 22.93 4.87 57.05
C LEU A 73 23.81 5.56 56.00
N GLN A 74 25.06 5.90 56.36
CA GLN A 74 26.02 6.52 55.45
C GLN A 74 26.45 5.58 54.30
N GLY A 75 26.35 4.26 54.47
CA GLY A 75 26.62 3.28 53.40
C GLY A 75 25.40 2.93 52.56
N VAL A 76 24.27 2.68 53.22
CA VAL A 76 23.07 2.10 52.61
C VAL A 76 22.25 3.13 51.82
N VAL A 77 22.08 4.35 52.36
CA VAL A 77 21.29 5.40 51.69
C VAL A 77 21.90 5.81 50.35
N PRO A 78 23.23 6.02 50.22
CA PRO A 78 23.85 6.26 48.92
C PRO A 78 23.69 5.08 47.96
N ALA A 79 23.73 3.83 48.44
CA ALA A 79 23.53 2.65 47.61
C ALA A 79 22.11 2.61 47.02
N TRP A 80 21.08 2.84 47.83
CA TRP A 80 19.70 2.96 47.34
C TRP A 80 19.54 4.10 46.34
N ARG A 81 20.09 5.28 46.66
CA ARG A 81 20.06 6.43 45.75
C ARG A 81 20.70 6.10 44.41
N ASN A 82 21.85 5.43 44.41
CA ASN A 82 22.55 5.06 43.18
C ASN A 82 21.76 4.02 42.37
N ASN A 83 21.11 3.04 43.01
CA ASN A 83 20.24 2.07 42.33
C ASN A 83 18.97 2.72 41.75
N VAL A 84 18.32 3.63 42.48
CA VAL A 84 17.18 4.40 41.97
C VAL A 84 17.59 5.29 40.80
N GLN A 85 18.78 5.91 40.88
CA GLN A 85 19.32 6.72 39.79
C GLN A 85 19.69 5.86 38.57
N LEU A 86 20.21 4.65 38.78
CA LEU A 86 20.44 3.67 37.72
C LEU A 86 19.13 3.32 37.01
N ALA A 87 18.12 2.89 37.77
CA ALA A 87 16.79 2.56 37.24
C ALA A 87 16.22 3.72 36.40
N ARG A 88 16.24 4.94 36.95
CA ARG A 88 15.77 6.14 36.26
C ARG A 88 16.56 6.43 34.96
N SER A 89 17.88 6.28 34.98
CA SER A 89 18.71 6.50 33.79
C SER A 89 18.42 5.47 32.68
N GLN A 90 18.23 4.20 33.05
CA GLN A 90 17.88 3.13 32.11
C GLN A 90 16.48 3.32 31.53
N THR A 91 15.52 3.77 32.34
CA THR A 91 14.18 4.13 31.86
C THR A 91 14.26 5.22 30.80
N GLN A 92 15.00 6.29 31.08
CA GLN A 92 15.15 7.41 30.13
C GLN A 92 15.79 6.93 28.82
N GLU A 93 16.90 6.21 28.90
CA GLU A 93 17.61 5.72 27.72
C GLU A 93 16.75 4.77 26.87
N ALA A 94 16.01 3.85 27.51
CA ALA A 94 15.13 2.93 26.81
C ALA A 94 13.94 3.64 26.15
N ILE A 95 13.35 4.65 26.80
CA ILE A 95 12.27 5.46 26.22
C ILE A 95 12.80 6.27 25.03
N ASP A 96 13.99 6.85 25.14
CA ASP A 96 14.61 7.61 24.05
C ASP A 96 14.88 6.70 22.84
N LYS A 97 15.43 5.50 23.06
CA LYS A 97 15.59 4.47 22.02
C LYS A 97 14.24 4.10 21.42
N LEU A 98 13.25 3.73 22.22
CA LEU A 98 11.91 3.35 21.74
C LEU A 98 11.27 4.45 20.88
N THR A 99 11.41 5.71 21.29
CA THR A 99 10.88 6.86 20.56
C THR A 99 11.57 7.03 19.20
N GLN A 100 12.90 6.95 19.16
CA GLN A 100 13.66 7.02 17.91
C GLN A 100 13.24 5.91 16.94
N ARG A 101 13.08 4.69 17.44
CA ARG A 101 12.62 3.53 16.68
C ARG A 101 11.22 3.74 16.11
N PHE A 102 10.27 4.18 16.94
CA PHE A 102 8.90 4.44 16.51
C PHE A 102 8.82 5.54 15.45
N VAL A 103 9.64 6.59 15.55
CA VAL A 103 9.77 7.62 14.51
C VAL A 103 10.28 7.02 13.20
N GLY A 104 11.29 6.14 13.26
CA GLY A 104 11.82 5.43 12.09
C GLY A 104 10.76 4.56 11.41
N ILE A 105 9.98 3.77 12.18
CA ILE A 105 8.85 2.99 11.67
C ILE A 105 7.82 3.91 11.00
N HIS A 106 7.42 4.98 11.67
CA HIS A 106 6.41 5.89 11.13
C HIS A 106 6.85 6.55 9.82
N GLN A 107 8.12 6.97 9.72
CA GLN A 107 8.68 7.54 8.50
C GLN A 107 8.70 6.52 7.36
N ARG A 108 9.15 5.28 7.61
CA ARG A 108 9.17 4.20 6.62
C ARG A 108 7.76 3.80 6.17
N LEU A 109 6.84 3.62 7.12
CA LEU A 109 5.46 3.29 6.80
C LEU A 109 4.78 4.42 5.99
N GLY A 110 5.05 5.69 6.35
CA GLY A 110 4.57 6.84 5.57
C GLY A 110 5.15 6.88 4.16
N GLY A 111 6.45 6.59 4.01
CA GLY A 111 7.11 6.47 2.70
C GLY A 111 6.52 5.34 1.85
N ALA A 112 6.38 4.15 2.43
CA ALA A 112 5.79 2.97 1.81
C ALA A 112 4.34 3.21 1.34
N VAL A 113 3.52 3.87 2.16
CA VAL A 113 2.14 4.25 1.79
C VAL A 113 2.16 5.27 0.66
N SER A 114 3.01 6.30 0.72
CA SER A 114 3.14 7.29 -0.36
C SER A 114 3.62 6.66 -1.67
N LEU A 115 4.53 5.68 -1.61
CA LEU A 115 4.98 4.88 -2.76
C LEU A 115 3.83 4.06 -3.35
N ALA A 116 3.03 3.42 -2.50
CA ALA A 116 1.87 2.64 -2.91
C ALA A 116 0.75 3.50 -3.52
N GLU A 117 0.51 4.71 -2.99
CA GLU A 117 -0.48 5.65 -3.54
C GLU A 117 0.00 6.31 -4.84
N GLY A 118 1.27 6.71 -4.91
CA GLY A 118 1.87 7.35 -6.09
C GLY A 118 2.05 6.39 -7.28
N GLY A 119 2.29 5.10 -7.02
CA GLY A 119 2.56 4.11 -8.06
C GLY A 119 1.36 3.37 -8.63
N ARG A 120 0.24 3.24 -7.88
CA ARG A 120 -0.73 2.18 -8.17
C ARG A 120 -1.91 2.54 -9.06
N ASN A 121 -2.37 3.80 -9.05
CA ASN A 121 -3.64 4.13 -9.74
C ASN A 121 -3.55 5.18 -10.85
N GLY A 122 -2.55 6.07 -10.84
CA GLY A 122 -2.43 7.11 -11.87
C GLY A 122 -1.70 6.62 -13.13
N ASP A 123 -0.46 6.19 -12.97
CA ASP A 123 0.47 5.93 -14.08
C ASP A 123 0.05 4.70 -14.92
N VAL A 124 -0.25 3.56 -14.26
CA VAL A 124 -0.63 2.33 -14.96
C VAL A 124 -2.00 2.46 -15.64
N LEU A 125 -2.97 3.11 -14.99
CA LEU A 125 -4.29 3.33 -15.59
C LEU A 125 -4.20 4.25 -16.82
N GLN A 126 -3.36 5.28 -16.75
CA GLN A 126 -3.10 6.18 -17.87
C GLN A 126 -2.42 5.43 -19.03
N VAL A 127 -1.46 4.55 -18.75
CA VAL A 127 -0.82 3.70 -19.79
C VAL A 127 -1.82 2.74 -20.42
N ILE A 128 -2.69 2.11 -19.64
CA ILE A 128 -3.76 1.24 -20.17
C ILE A 128 -4.74 2.04 -21.04
N GLN A 129 -5.16 3.21 -20.59
CA GLN A 129 -6.09 4.06 -21.34
C GLN A 129 -5.48 4.56 -22.65
N LYS A 130 -4.21 5.00 -22.60
CA LYS A 130 -3.43 5.41 -23.78
C LYS A 130 -3.28 4.25 -24.76
N ALA A 131 -2.93 3.06 -24.26
CA ALA A 131 -2.82 1.86 -25.09
C ALA A 131 -4.16 1.46 -25.72
N ALA A 132 -5.26 1.53 -24.98
CA ALA A 132 -6.60 1.27 -25.50
C ALA A 132 -6.99 2.25 -26.61
N GLN A 133 -6.70 3.54 -26.44
CA GLN A 133 -6.94 4.56 -27.46
C GLN A 133 -6.08 4.32 -28.72
N GLN A 134 -4.80 4.00 -28.54
CA GLN A 134 -3.86 3.73 -29.62
C GLN A 134 -4.24 2.49 -30.43
N LEU A 135 -4.57 1.38 -29.76
CA LEU A 135 -5.04 0.16 -30.41
C LEU A 135 -6.42 0.34 -31.08
N GLY A 136 -7.29 1.17 -30.49
CA GLY A 136 -8.56 1.56 -31.11
C GLY A 136 -8.36 2.30 -32.43
N GLY A 137 -7.39 3.21 -32.50
CA GLY A 137 -7.03 3.90 -33.74
C GLY A 137 -6.53 2.96 -34.84
N ILE A 138 -5.78 1.90 -34.48
CA ILE A 138 -5.38 0.85 -35.44
C ILE A 138 -6.62 0.12 -35.97
N ALA A 139 -7.56 -0.25 -35.10
CA ALA A 139 -8.77 -0.95 -35.51
C ALA A 139 -9.62 -0.12 -36.50
N GLU A 140 -9.77 1.18 -36.23
CA GLU A 140 -10.47 2.12 -37.11
C GLU A 140 -9.77 2.27 -38.47
N ALA A 141 -8.43 2.38 -38.48
CA ALA A 141 -7.66 2.42 -39.71
C ALA A 141 -7.82 1.13 -40.55
N LEU A 142 -7.85 -0.03 -39.88
CA LEU A 142 -8.01 -1.34 -40.52
C LEU A 142 -9.42 -1.51 -41.10
N GLU A 143 -10.45 -1.02 -40.40
CA GLU A 143 -11.81 -0.96 -40.90
C GLU A 143 -11.92 -0.07 -42.16
N GLN A 144 -11.24 1.07 -42.18
CA GLN A 144 -11.20 1.97 -43.34
C GLN A 144 -10.54 1.32 -44.57
N VAL A 145 -9.44 0.58 -44.39
CA VAL A 145 -8.77 -0.18 -45.46
C VAL A 145 -9.70 -1.29 -45.98
N LEU A 146 -10.38 -2.01 -45.10
CA LEU A 146 -11.35 -3.06 -45.49
C LEU A 146 -12.54 -2.50 -46.26
N SER A 147 -13.11 -1.37 -45.80
CA SER A 147 -14.19 -0.66 -46.48
C SER A 147 -13.78 -0.20 -47.88
N THR A 148 -12.58 0.37 -48.01
CA THR A 148 -12.03 0.80 -49.30
C THR A 148 -11.81 -0.38 -50.26
N ARG A 149 -11.32 -1.51 -49.73
CA ARG A 149 -11.17 -2.76 -50.48
C ARG A 149 -12.51 -3.30 -50.98
N GLU A 150 -13.55 -3.28 -50.14
CA GLU A 150 -14.89 -3.71 -50.53
C GLU A 150 -15.48 -2.82 -51.63
N ALA A 151 -15.33 -1.50 -51.51
CA ALA A 151 -15.74 -0.56 -52.54
C ALA A 151 -15.03 -0.81 -53.88
N LEU A 152 -13.75 -1.18 -53.84
CA LEU A 152 -12.98 -1.56 -55.03
C LEU A 152 -13.49 -2.85 -55.68
N LEU A 153 -13.78 -3.88 -54.88
CA LEU A 153 -14.36 -5.14 -55.38
C LEU A 153 -15.72 -4.90 -56.07
N ARG A 154 -16.58 -4.05 -55.49
CA ARG A 154 -17.85 -3.66 -56.13
C ARG A 154 -17.66 -2.94 -57.46
N LYS A 155 -16.62 -2.11 -57.60
CA LYS A 155 -16.29 -1.48 -58.91
C LYS A 155 -15.85 -2.51 -59.95
N ILE A 156 -15.07 -3.51 -59.54
CA ILE A 156 -14.64 -4.61 -60.44
C ILE A 156 -15.84 -5.45 -60.89
N GLU A 157 -16.77 -5.76 -59.99
CA GLU A 157 -18.00 -6.48 -60.33
C GLU A 157 -18.84 -5.71 -61.34
N ASN A 158 -19.05 -4.41 -61.13
CA ASN A 158 -19.75 -3.53 -62.09
C ASN A 158 -19.05 -3.50 -63.46
N LEU A 159 -17.72 -3.48 -63.51
CA LEU A 159 -16.97 -3.56 -64.75
C LEU A 159 -17.22 -4.87 -65.52
N GLY A 160 -17.32 -5.99 -64.80
CA GLY A 160 -17.68 -7.29 -65.37
C GLY A 160 -19.07 -7.26 -66.03
N GLN A 161 -20.04 -6.64 -65.38
CA GLN A 161 -21.39 -6.50 -65.93
C GLN A 161 -21.45 -5.60 -67.17
N HIS A 162 -20.74 -4.46 -67.17
CA HIS A 162 -20.67 -3.59 -68.35
C HIS A 162 -19.98 -4.28 -69.55
N ASN A 163 -18.98 -5.13 -69.29
CA ASN A 163 -18.33 -5.90 -70.35
C ASN A 163 -19.29 -6.95 -70.95
N GLU A 164 -20.06 -7.63 -70.11
CA GLU A 164 -21.11 -8.54 -70.55
C GLU A 164 -22.19 -7.83 -71.40
N ASP A 165 -22.62 -6.64 -71.00
CA ASP A 165 -23.55 -5.82 -71.81
C ASP A 165 -22.99 -5.49 -73.20
N ILE A 166 -21.70 -5.12 -73.28
CA ILE A 166 -21.02 -4.84 -74.55
C ILE A 166 -20.95 -6.11 -75.41
N ARG A 167 -20.65 -7.26 -74.80
CA ARG A 167 -20.62 -8.57 -75.48
C ARG A 167 -21.99 -8.93 -76.05
N GLN A 168 -23.07 -8.69 -75.30
CA GLN A 168 -24.44 -8.95 -75.75
C GLN A 168 -24.84 -8.04 -76.92
N LEU A 169 -24.53 -6.74 -76.85
CA LEU A 169 -24.75 -5.81 -77.98
C LEU A 169 -23.97 -6.25 -79.23
N GLY A 170 -22.73 -6.73 -79.06
CA GLY A 170 -21.93 -7.28 -80.15
C GLY A 170 -22.57 -8.51 -80.81
N LEU A 171 -23.07 -9.45 -80.00
CA LEU A 171 -23.80 -10.63 -80.50
C LEU A 171 -25.13 -10.28 -81.16
N GLU A 172 -25.83 -9.26 -80.69
CA GLU A 172 -27.06 -8.76 -81.30
C GLU A 172 -26.78 -8.18 -82.69
N ILE A 173 -25.72 -7.38 -82.84
CA ILE A 173 -25.26 -6.88 -84.14
C ILE A 173 -24.86 -8.04 -85.07
N GLU A 174 -24.10 -9.03 -84.58
CA GLU A 174 -23.70 -10.21 -85.35
C GLU A 174 -24.94 -11.00 -85.82
N ARG A 175 -25.95 -11.16 -84.96
CA ARG A 175 -27.20 -11.84 -85.31
C ARG A 175 -28.04 -11.05 -86.31
N ILE A 176 -28.07 -9.72 -86.22
CA ILE A 176 -28.74 -8.85 -87.20
C ILE A 176 -28.03 -8.96 -88.56
N ALA A 177 -26.69 -8.88 -88.58
CA ALA A 177 -25.87 -9.02 -89.78
C ALA A 177 -25.92 -10.44 -90.39
N GLY A 178 -26.06 -11.48 -89.56
CA GLY A 178 -26.21 -12.87 -90.00
C GLY A 178 -27.63 -13.23 -90.46
N ARG A 179 -28.67 -12.55 -89.94
CA ARG A 179 -30.07 -12.71 -90.39
C ARG A 179 -30.43 -11.88 -91.60
N THR A 180 -29.65 -10.86 -91.97
CA THR A 180 -29.70 -10.26 -93.30
C THR A 180 -29.17 -11.23 -94.34
N GLY A 181 -29.93 -12.30 -94.54
CA GLY A 181 -29.74 -13.22 -95.64
C GLY A 181 -29.96 -12.49 -96.96
N VAL A 182 -29.31 -12.99 -97.99
CA VAL A 182 -29.29 -12.49 -99.37
C VAL A 182 -30.68 -12.15 -99.95
N THR A 183 -31.79 -12.60 -99.34
CA THR A 183 -33.18 -12.27 -99.70
C THR A 183 -33.70 -10.91 -99.20
N ASP A 184 -33.25 -10.38 -98.06
CA ASP A 184 -33.59 -9.02 -97.60
C ASP A 184 -32.68 -7.95 -98.22
N LEU A 185 -31.54 -8.38 -98.77
CA LEU A 185 -30.62 -7.56 -99.56
C LEU A 185 -31.30 -6.92 -100.79
N PHE A 186 -32.41 -7.50 -101.24
CA PHE A 186 -33.24 -7.04 -102.37
C PHE A 186 -34.54 -6.34 -101.95
N SER A 187 -34.79 -6.12 -100.64
CA SER A 187 -35.96 -5.37 -100.19
C SER A 187 -35.67 -3.87 -100.15
N ASP A 188 -36.72 -3.09 -100.41
CA ASP A 188 -36.82 -1.63 -100.60
C ASP A 188 -35.79 -0.77 -99.84
N GLU A 189 -35.39 0.38 -100.39
CA GLU A 189 -34.33 1.29 -99.87
C GLU A 189 -34.50 1.65 -98.36
N LYS A 190 -35.75 1.61 -97.87
CA LYS A 190 -36.12 1.82 -96.47
C LYS A 190 -35.63 0.74 -95.51
N SER A 191 -35.59 -0.53 -95.92
CA SER A 191 -35.13 -1.67 -95.11
C SER A 191 -33.63 -1.54 -94.79
N TRP A 192 -32.85 -1.11 -95.78
CA TRP A 192 -31.43 -0.80 -95.63
C TRP A 192 -31.18 0.40 -94.72
N ALA A 193 -31.96 1.47 -94.87
CA ALA A 193 -31.87 2.64 -94.01
C ALA A 193 -32.19 2.29 -92.54
N GLU A 194 -33.18 1.43 -92.29
CA GLU A 194 -33.55 0.99 -90.94
C GLU A 194 -32.48 0.08 -90.31
N LEU A 195 -31.90 -0.84 -91.09
CA LEU A 195 -30.81 -1.69 -90.63
C LEU A 195 -29.53 -0.89 -90.33
N ALA A 196 -29.18 0.04 -91.22
CA ALA A 196 -28.05 0.94 -91.05
C ALA A 196 -28.26 1.85 -89.82
N ALA A 197 -29.48 2.36 -89.61
CA ALA A 197 -29.83 3.15 -88.44
C ALA A 197 -29.69 2.34 -87.14
N ARG A 198 -30.21 1.11 -87.09
CA ARG A 198 -30.08 0.22 -85.90
C ARG A 198 -28.65 -0.20 -85.63
N SER A 199 -27.86 -0.50 -86.66
CA SER A 199 -26.43 -0.81 -86.51
C SER A 199 -25.61 0.41 -86.06
N ALA A 200 -25.92 1.60 -86.59
CA ALA A 200 -25.31 2.85 -86.15
C ALA A 200 -25.66 3.17 -84.68
N GLU A 201 -26.91 2.96 -84.27
CA GLU A 201 -27.36 3.12 -82.88
C GLU A 201 -26.65 2.14 -81.94
N ALA A 202 -26.60 0.86 -82.27
CA ALA A 202 -25.89 -0.15 -81.47
C ALA A 202 -24.38 0.13 -81.40
N GLY A 203 -23.78 0.60 -82.50
CA GLY A 203 -22.39 1.07 -82.52
C GLY A 203 -22.15 2.26 -81.59
N GLN A 204 -23.06 3.24 -81.58
CA GLN A 204 -23.00 4.37 -80.64
C GLN A 204 -23.11 3.92 -79.18
N GLN A 205 -23.99 2.96 -78.88
CA GLN A 205 -24.15 2.40 -77.53
C GLN A 205 -22.90 1.64 -77.07
N ILE A 206 -22.28 0.84 -77.95
CA ILE A 206 -21.02 0.14 -77.65
C ILE A 206 -19.90 1.14 -77.36
N VAL A 207 -19.75 2.19 -78.18
CA VAL A 207 -18.74 3.23 -77.97
C VAL A 207 -18.97 3.96 -76.64
N ALA A 208 -20.22 4.29 -76.32
CA ALA A 208 -20.57 4.94 -75.05
C ALA A 208 -20.28 4.06 -73.83
N LYS A 209 -20.70 2.78 -73.85
CA LYS A 209 -20.41 1.81 -72.78
C LYS A 209 -18.91 1.54 -72.63
N THR A 210 -18.18 1.39 -73.74
CA THR A 210 -16.72 1.20 -73.74
C THR A 210 -16.01 2.40 -73.10
N LYS A 211 -16.44 3.63 -73.40
CA LYS A 211 -15.89 4.85 -72.77
C LYS A 211 -16.14 4.85 -71.25
N ASN A 212 -17.33 4.43 -70.81
CA ASN A 212 -17.66 4.34 -69.39
C ASN A 212 -16.81 3.28 -68.67
N VAL A 213 -16.65 2.09 -69.27
CA VAL A 213 -15.77 1.03 -68.80
C VAL A 213 -14.34 1.52 -68.67
N GLN A 214 -13.81 2.21 -69.69
CA GLN A 214 -12.45 2.75 -69.65
C GLN A 214 -12.25 3.77 -68.50
N GLN A 215 -13.24 4.65 -68.27
CA GLN A 215 -13.20 5.58 -67.14
C GLN A 215 -13.27 4.88 -65.78
N GLN A 216 -14.12 3.85 -65.65
CA GLN A 216 -14.23 3.04 -64.45
C GLN A 216 -12.94 2.25 -64.17
N ILE A 217 -12.33 1.64 -65.20
CA ILE A 217 -11.02 0.96 -65.09
C ILE A 217 -9.95 1.92 -64.58
N GLN A 218 -9.86 3.12 -65.16
CA GLN A 218 -8.88 4.11 -64.73
C GLN A 218 -9.09 4.51 -63.25
N THR A 219 -10.35 4.71 -62.86
CA THR A 219 -10.70 5.07 -61.47
C THR A 219 -10.39 3.93 -60.49
N THR A 220 -10.65 2.68 -60.90
CA THR A 220 -10.35 1.47 -60.12
C THR A 220 -8.85 1.28 -59.97
N LEU A 221 -8.06 1.52 -61.02
CA LEU A 221 -6.60 1.42 -60.98
C LEU A 221 -5.98 2.46 -60.03
N VAL A 222 -6.49 3.70 -60.05
CA VAL A 222 -6.09 4.74 -59.08
C VAL A 222 -6.48 4.33 -57.65
N SER A 223 -7.71 3.82 -57.46
CA SER A 223 -8.19 3.38 -56.14
C SER A 223 -7.36 2.19 -55.61
N ALA A 224 -6.93 1.28 -56.49
CA ALA A 224 -6.09 0.13 -56.14
C ALA A 224 -4.70 0.55 -55.68
N ASN A 225 -4.06 1.47 -56.41
CA ASN A 225 -2.75 2.00 -56.03
C ASN A 225 -2.81 2.78 -54.71
N GLN A 226 -3.89 3.54 -54.49
CA GLN A 226 -4.10 4.24 -53.21
C GLN A 226 -4.27 3.25 -52.06
N LEU A 227 -5.13 2.24 -52.22
CA LEU A 227 -5.34 1.18 -51.22
C LEU A 227 -4.03 0.47 -50.85
N ASP A 228 -3.18 0.15 -51.82
CA ASP A 228 -1.90 -0.52 -51.57
C ASP A 228 -0.93 0.37 -50.78
N SER A 229 -0.90 1.67 -51.10
CA SER A 229 -0.10 2.65 -50.36
C SER A 229 -0.61 2.91 -48.94
N ASP A 230 -1.94 2.98 -48.77
CA ASP A 230 -2.59 3.23 -47.48
C ASP A 230 -2.48 2.00 -46.58
N ALA A 231 -2.64 0.79 -47.14
CA ALA A 231 -2.43 -0.47 -46.40
C ALA A 231 -0.97 -0.59 -45.93
N SER A 232 0.00 -0.27 -46.78
CA SER A 232 1.42 -0.31 -46.41
C SER A 232 1.74 0.70 -45.29
N ARG A 233 1.25 1.94 -45.40
CA ARG A 233 1.40 2.96 -44.34
C ARG A 233 0.76 2.53 -43.03
N MET A 234 -0.47 2.02 -43.08
CA MET A 234 -1.18 1.53 -41.91
C MET A 234 -0.40 0.39 -41.23
N MET A 235 0.21 -0.53 -41.99
CA MET A 235 1.02 -1.61 -41.42
C MET A 235 2.26 -1.07 -40.68
N ASP A 236 2.94 -0.07 -41.25
CA ASP A 236 4.10 0.55 -40.61
C ASP A 236 3.71 1.35 -39.36
N ASP A 237 2.64 2.15 -39.45
CA ASP A 237 2.11 2.91 -38.31
C ASP A 237 1.64 1.97 -37.18
N SER A 238 0.96 0.87 -37.53
CA SER A 238 0.51 -0.13 -36.57
C SER A 238 1.68 -0.80 -35.84
N ARG A 239 2.77 -1.11 -36.56
CA ARG A 239 4.00 -1.64 -35.94
C ARG A 239 4.57 -0.66 -34.92
N LEU A 240 4.71 0.61 -35.30
CA LEU A 240 5.23 1.65 -34.42
C LEU A 240 4.36 1.84 -33.17
N VAL A 241 3.04 1.86 -33.35
CA VAL A 241 2.09 1.98 -32.24
C VAL A 241 2.17 0.76 -31.32
N ILE A 242 2.20 -0.45 -31.85
CA ILE A 242 2.34 -1.69 -31.05
C ILE A 242 3.66 -1.68 -30.27
N ASP A 243 4.78 -1.33 -30.92
CA ASP A 243 6.08 -1.24 -30.27
C ASP A 243 6.07 -0.21 -29.12
N THR A 244 5.40 0.93 -29.33
CA THR A 244 5.24 1.97 -28.31
C THR A 244 4.41 1.47 -27.13
N VAL A 245 3.27 0.81 -27.39
CA VAL A 245 2.43 0.24 -26.33
C VAL A 245 3.19 -0.81 -25.52
N ILE A 246 3.92 -1.70 -26.18
CA ILE A 246 4.73 -2.73 -25.51
C ILE A 246 5.83 -2.07 -24.65
N ALA A 247 6.50 -1.04 -25.18
CA ALA A 247 7.52 -0.30 -24.45
C ALA A 247 6.94 0.40 -23.20
N ASP A 248 5.81 1.08 -23.34
CA ASP A 248 5.12 1.77 -22.24
C ASP A 248 4.67 0.77 -21.14
N PHE A 249 4.14 -0.39 -21.53
CA PHE A 249 3.79 -1.48 -20.59
C PHE A 249 5.02 -2.04 -19.88
N ARG A 250 6.11 -2.30 -20.60
CA ARG A 250 7.36 -2.81 -20.01
C ARG A 250 7.93 -1.81 -19.01
N GLN A 251 7.94 -0.53 -19.34
CA GLN A 251 8.39 0.52 -18.42
C GLN A 251 7.53 0.57 -17.16
N SER A 252 6.20 0.49 -17.30
CA SER A 252 5.27 0.48 -16.18
C SER A 252 5.47 -0.75 -15.29
N ALA A 253 5.67 -1.93 -15.89
CA ALA A 253 5.97 -3.17 -15.17
C ALA A 253 7.30 -3.09 -14.40
N LEU A 254 8.33 -2.48 -14.99
CA LEU A 254 9.62 -2.25 -14.31
C LEU A 254 9.48 -1.30 -13.11
N LYS A 255 8.73 -0.19 -13.26
CA LYS A 255 8.43 0.72 -12.14
C LYS A 255 7.66 0.01 -11.03
N LEU A 256 6.64 -0.77 -11.38
CA LEU A 256 5.85 -1.53 -10.40
C LEU A 256 6.73 -2.55 -9.67
N SER A 257 7.57 -3.30 -10.40
CA SER A 257 8.50 -4.25 -9.80
C SER A 257 9.49 -3.57 -8.85
N GLY A 258 10.01 -2.38 -9.22
CA GLY A 258 10.87 -1.59 -8.35
C GLY A 258 10.15 -1.11 -7.09
N THR A 259 8.90 -0.66 -7.23
CA THR A 259 8.07 -0.22 -6.10
C THR A 259 7.75 -1.37 -5.14
N VAL A 260 7.43 -2.56 -5.66
CA VAL A 260 7.22 -3.77 -4.85
C VAL A 260 8.51 -4.16 -4.14
N GLY A 261 9.66 -4.14 -4.83
CA GLY A 261 10.96 -4.41 -4.21
C GLY A 261 11.28 -3.47 -3.05
N GLN A 262 11.03 -2.17 -3.22
CA GLN A 262 11.20 -1.19 -2.14
C GLN A 262 10.24 -1.46 -0.97
N LEU A 263 8.97 -1.78 -1.24
CA LEU A 263 8.00 -2.08 -0.20
C LEU A 263 8.37 -3.33 0.60
N GLU A 264 8.91 -4.35 -0.06
CA GLU A 264 9.43 -5.55 0.61
C GLU A 264 10.65 -5.26 1.48
N GLU A 265 11.54 -4.36 1.04
CA GLU A 265 12.70 -3.91 1.82
C GLU A 265 12.26 -3.11 3.04
N ASP A 266 11.38 -2.11 2.86
CA ASP A 266 10.80 -1.32 3.94
C ASP A 266 10.07 -2.22 4.96
N SER A 267 9.35 -3.25 4.49
CA SER A 267 8.69 -4.22 5.37
C SER A 267 9.68 -5.03 6.21
N ARG A 268 10.79 -5.49 5.62
CA ARG A 268 11.83 -6.23 6.35
C ARG A 268 12.51 -5.35 7.40
N GLU A 269 12.77 -4.09 7.08
CA GLU A 269 13.32 -3.14 8.06
C GLU A 269 12.35 -2.88 9.21
N VAL A 270 11.05 -2.71 8.92
CA VAL A 270 10.04 -2.55 9.97
C VAL A 270 9.97 -3.80 10.85
N ASP A 271 10.04 -5.01 10.29
CA ASP A 271 10.07 -6.25 11.08
C ASP A 271 11.29 -6.32 12.00
N GLN A 272 12.48 -5.94 11.52
CA GLN A 272 13.68 -5.85 12.36
C GLN A 272 13.50 -4.82 13.48
N GLU A 273 12.95 -3.66 13.15
CA GLU A 273 12.69 -2.58 14.10
C GLU A 273 11.72 -3.02 15.20
N VAL A 274 10.69 -3.80 14.86
CA VAL A 274 9.72 -4.38 15.80
C VAL A 274 10.38 -5.44 16.68
N CYS A 275 11.17 -6.35 16.13
CA CYS A 275 11.92 -7.36 16.89
C CYS A 275 12.80 -6.70 17.96
N ASP A 276 13.52 -5.66 17.58
CA ASP A 276 14.37 -4.93 18.50
C ASP A 276 13.59 -4.11 19.55
N ILE A 277 12.41 -3.57 19.21
CA ILE A 277 11.51 -2.96 20.20
C ILE A 277 11.11 -4.00 21.26
N LEU A 278 10.77 -5.23 20.84
CA LEU A 278 10.41 -6.31 21.75
C LEU A 278 11.57 -6.66 22.69
N VAL A 279 12.81 -6.68 22.20
CA VAL A 279 14.00 -6.86 23.05
C VAL A 279 14.16 -5.69 24.01
N ASN A 280 14.05 -4.45 23.51
CA ASN A 280 14.23 -3.27 24.34
C ASN A 280 13.18 -3.16 25.45
N LEU A 281 11.94 -3.63 25.25
CA LEU A 281 10.87 -3.64 26.27
C LEU A 281 11.22 -4.45 27.53
N GLN A 282 12.22 -5.34 27.48
CA GLN A 282 12.73 -6.06 28.65
C GLN A 282 13.34 -5.14 29.72
N PHE A 283 13.69 -3.90 29.36
CA PHE A 283 14.12 -2.89 30.34
C PHE A 283 13.11 -2.71 31.48
N GLN A 284 11.82 -2.92 31.21
CA GLN A 284 10.76 -2.82 32.21
C GLN A 284 10.94 -3.83 33.34
N ASP A 285 11.17 -5.10 32.99
CA ASP A 285 11.41 -6.16 33.98
C ASP A 285 12.65 -5.85 34.80
N ARG A 286 13.73 -5.46 34.11
CA ARG A 286 14.99 -5.08 34.74
C ARG A 286 14.87 -3.91 35.72
N ILE A 287 14.15 -2.84 35.36
CA ILE A 287 13.88 -1.70 36.26
C ILE A 287 13.05 -2.15 37.45
N SER A 288 12.03 -2.98 37.22
CA SER A 288 11.16 -3.48 38.29
C SER A 288 11.98 -4.28 39.30
N GLN A 289 12.88 -5.16 38.83
CA GLN A 289 13.82 -5.87 39.70
C GLN A 289 14.70 -4.91 40.50
N ILE A 290 15.31 -3.88 39.88
CA ILE A 290 16.17 -2.93 40.60
C ILE A 290 15.40 -2.21 41.71
N LEU A 291 14.18 -1.76 41.41
CA LEU A 291 13.35 -1.02 42.36
C LEU A 291 12.80 -1.93 43.48
N ASP A 292 12.37 -3.14 43.15
CA ASP A 292 11.91 -4.13 44.13
C ASP A 292 13.01 -4.49 45.13
N HIS A 293 14.26 -4.67 44.67
CA HIS A 293 15.39 -4.91 45.56
C HIS A 293 15.64 -3.76 46.54
N VAL A 294 15.58 -2.51 46.06
CA VAL A 294 15.71 -1.33 46.92
C VAL A 294 14.55 -1.26 47.91
N GLN A 295 13.32 -1.50 47.47
CA GLN A 295 12.13 -1.49 48.32
C GLN A 295 12.20 -2.57 49.40
N LEU A 296 12.56 -3.80 49.05
CA LEU A 296 12.71 -4.91 50.00
C LEU A 296 13.80 -4.60 51.04
N ASP A 297 14.91 -4.00 50.63
CA ASP A 297 15.97 -3.62 51.56
C ASP A 297 15.56 -2.48 52.49
N MET A 298 14.76 -1.51 52.02
CA MET A 298 14.13 -0.49 52.85
C MET A 298 13.18 -1.10 53.88
N ILE A 299 12.32 -2.04 53.47
CA ILE A 299 11.40 -2.77 54.36
C ILE A 299 12.18 -3.57 55.42
N LYS A 300 13.26 -4.24 55.02
CA LYS A 300 14.16 -4.97 55.94
C LYS A 300 14.73 -4.03 57.01
N LEU A 301 15.20 -2.83 56.63
CA LEU A 301 15.75 -1.87 57.59
C LEU A 301 14.68 -1.39 58.57
N VAL A 302 13.51 -0.99 58.07
CA VAL A 302 12.39 -0.52 58.90
C VAL A 302 11.96 -1.61 59.90
N GLY A 303 11.80 -2.85 59.44
CA GLY A 303 11.38 -3.96 60.31
C GLY A 303 12.38 -4.28 61.42
N LEU A 304 13.69 -4.22 61.15
CA LEU A 304 14.72 -4.43 62.18
C LEU A 304 14.72 -3.31 63.22
N VAL A 305 14.50 -2.07 62.79
CA VAL A 305 14.41 -0.90 63.69
C VAL A 305 13.16 -0.96 64.55
N GLU A 306 11.99 -1.27 63.97
CA GLU A 306 10.72 -1.38 64.70
C GLU A 306 10.73 -2.52 65.74
N GLN A 307 11.43 -3.61 65.46
CA GLN A 307 11.54 -4.77 66.35
C GLN A 307 12.66 -4.66 67.39
N ALA A 308 13.40 -3.54 67.42
CA ALA A 308 14.58 -3.34 68.26
C ALA A 308 15.59 -4.50 68.16
N GLN A 309 15.73 -5.07 66.96
CA GLN A 309 16.72 -6.10 66.68
C GLN A 309 18.09 -5.48 66.43
N PRO A 310 19.18 -6.12 66.88
CA PRO A 310 20.52 -5.61 66.64
C PRO A 310 20.78 -5.49 65.13
N LEU A 311 21.05 -4.26 64.68
CA LEU A 311 21.40 -3.97 63.30
C LEU A 311 22.80 -4.53 62.99
N PRO A 312 22.98 -5.24 61.87
CA PRO A 312 24.29 -5.74 61.47
C PRO A 312 25.21 -4.58 61.06
N ASP A 313 26.51 -4.84 61.03
CA ASP A 313 27.51 -3.87 60.60
C ASP A 313 27.32 -3.49 59.11
N ARG A 314 27.80 -2.30 58.73
CA ARG A 314 27.74 -1.76 57.37
C ARG A 314 28.25 -2.75 56.32
N ALA A 315 29.39 -3.39 56.59
CA ALA A 315 30.00 -4.32 55.65
C ALA A 315 29.11 -5.55 55.41
N THR A 316 28.48 -6.07 56.46
CA THR A 316 27.57 -7.23 56.39
C THR A 316 26.29 -6.86 55.64
N TRP A 317 25.72 -5.68 55.90
CA TRP A 317 24.53 -5.21 55.18
C TRP A 317 24.79 -5.06 53.68
N LEU A 318 25.88 -4.39 53.31
CA LEU A 318 26.23 -4.17 51.90
C LEU A 318 26.53 -5.50 51.19
N ALA A 319 27.20 -6.45 51.84
CA ALA A 319 27.43 -7.78 51.28
C ALA A 319 26.12 -8.55 51.05
N ASP A 320 25.13 -8.40 51.94
CA ASP A 320 23.81 -9.01 51.74
C ASP A 320 23.01 -8.31 50.64
N LEU A 321 23.08 -6.99 50.55
CA LEU A 321 22.49 -6.22 49.45
C LEU A 321 23.06 -6.68 48.09
N GLU A 322 24.38 -6.87 47.99
CA GLU A 322 25.05 -7.30 46.77
C GLU A 322 24.59 -8.69 46.28
N LYS A 323 24.29 -9.63 47.20
CA LYS A 323 23.77 -10.96 46.85
C LYS A 323 22.42 -10.91 46.16
N THR A 324 21.63 -9.86 46.43
CA THR A 324 20.30 -9.68 45.85
C THR A 324 20.36 -9.02 44.47
N TYR A 325 21.54 -8.61 43.98
CA TYR A 325 21.65 -8.00 42.66
C TYR A 325 21.56 -9.01 41.53
N THR A 326 20.52 -8.85 40.71
CA THR A 326 20.30 -9.63 39.51
C THR A 326 21.04 -9.07 38.29
N THR A 327 21.38 -7.77 38.30
CA THR A 327 22.05 -7.11 37.16
C THR A 327 23.54 -6.86 37.41
N GLN A 328 24.34 -6.86 36.35
CA GLN A 328 25.78 -6.61 36.42
C GLN A 328 26.08 -5.14 36.75
N GLU A 329 25.23 -4.22 36.30
CA GLU A 329 25.37 -2.79 36.50
C GLU A 329 25.11 -2.38 37.96
N GLN A 330 24.19 -3.04 38.67
CA GLN A 330 24.05 -2.88 40.12
C GLN A 330 25.34 -3.26 40.85
N ARG A 331 26.00 -4.37 40.46
CA ARG A 331 27.27 -4.81 41.04
C ARG A 331 28.41 -3.83 40.73
N GLN A 332 28.46 -3.30 39.50
CA GLN A 332 29.47 -2.31 39.12
C GLN A 332 29.31 -1.00 39.92
N ILE A 333 28.09 -0.49 40.06
CA ILE A 333 27.79 0.71 40.84
C ILE A 333 28.08 0.49 42.34
N HIS A 334 27.78 -0.70 42.87
CA HIS A 334 28.11 -1.05 44.25
C HIS A 334 29.63 -1.10 44.48
N ALA A 335 30.39 -1.63 43.51
CA ALA A 335 31.85 -1.61 43.53
C ALA A 335 32.47 -0.22 43.28
N GLY A 336 31.67 0.85 43.15
CA GLY A 336 32.13 2.21 42.89
C GLY A 336 32.63 2.44 41.46
N ARG A 337 32.38 1.50 40.54
CA ARG A 337 32.70 1.64 39.11
C ARG A 337 31.52 2.28 38.39
N GLN A 338 31.80 3.09 37.37
CA GLN A 338 30.76 3.54 36.46
C GLN A 338 30.19 2.33 35.72
N ALA A 339 28.85 2.24 35.62
CA ALA A 339 28.20 1.19 34.85
C ALA A 339 28.63 1.27 33.39
N ASP A 340 29.22 0.20 32.88
CA ASP A 340 29.70 0.11 31.50
C ASP A 340 28.49 -0.03 30.55
N LYS A 341 28.32 0.94 29.65
CA LYS A 341 27.19 1.02 28.71
C LYS A 341 27.23 -0.06 27.63
N SER A 342 28.40 -0.69 27.42
CA SER A 342 28.68 -1.59 26.30
C SER A 342 28.13 -3.01 26.48
N MET A 343 27.69 -3.40 27.68
CA MET A 343 27.25 -4.79 27.98
C MET A 343 25.73 -5.00 27.98
N GLN A 344 24.96 -4.08 27.38
CA GLN A 344 23.49 -4.16 27.26
C GLN A 344 22.97 -5.33 26.39
N SER A 345 23.85 -6.15 25.80
CA SER A 345 23.51 -7.12 24.77
C SER A 345 24.02 -8.51 25.08
N GLN A 346 23.61 -9.11 26.20
CA GLN A 346 23.51 -10.57 26.32
C GLN A 346 22.74 -10.95 27.58
N VAL A 347 21.42 -11.00 27.47
CA VAL A 347 20.65 -11.97 28.25
C VAL A 347 20.53 -13.17 27.32
N ASP A 348 21.30 -14.23 27.60
CA ASP A 348 21.19 -15.51 26.90
C ASP A 348 19.75 -16.02 27.02
N PHE A 349 19.05 -16.09 25.89
CA PHE A 349 17.79 -16.80 25.78
C PHE A 349 18.11 -18.28 25.57
N PHE A 350 17.62 -19.12 26.49
CA PHE A 350 17.45 -20.56 26.29
C PHE A 350 16.11 -20.85 25.62
#